data_AF-A0A969JVD7-F1
#
_entry.id   AF-A0A969JVD7-F1
#
_cell.length_a   1.000
_cell.length_b   1.000
_cell.length_c   1.000
_cell.angle_alpha   90.00
_cell.angle_beta   90.00
_cell.angle_gamma   90.00
#
_symmetry.space_group_name_H-M   'P 1'
#
loop_
_entity.id
_entity.type
_entity.pdbx_description
1 polymer ?
#
loop_
_entity_poly.entity_id
_entity_poly.type
_entity_poly.pdbx_seq_one_letter_code
_entity_poly.pdbx_strand_id
1 'polypeptide(L)'
;MKHYSRRRFLNHAALVGLGAATQLNTLGKLAHASSHGDYKALVCILLAGGNDSFNMLVPHDAGRYADYASFRADLALPHADLLPLAYTGPAAEAYAMHPGMGAVRTLFDQGDLAFIANVGTLADPTDKTAYENSTVRLPLGLFSHSDQIAQWQTSVPDRRIATGVAGRIGDIIAGTAPAPVALNVSTAGTNLFQTGATVTNYSIDAQDGVRLVPGYDTSTENVFTDGLDALLANAYADPFRRTYAGKFRGAIDSGLTFKAALDAAPTLSTVFGAGLWPQALRRSRA
;
A
#
# COMPACT_ATOMS: atom_id res chain seq x y z
N MET A 1 -29.89 1.65 2.82
CA MET A 1 -28.50 1.22 3.15
C MET A 1 -28.00 2.06 4.32
N LYS A 2 -27.32 1.47 5.31
CA LYS A 2 -26.72 2.24 6.42
C LYS A 2 -25.51 3.00 5.89
N HIS A 3 -25.52 4.33 5.97
CA HIS A 3 -24.35 5.15 5.67
C HIS A 3 -23.26 4.93 6.73
N TYR A 4 -22.11 4.41 6.30
CA TYR A 4 -20.90 4.39 7.12
C TYR A 4 -20.10 5.67 6.87
N SER A 5 -19.92 6.49 7.92
CA SER A 5 -19.01 7.64 7.85
C SER A 5 -17.56 7.16 7.79
N ARG A 6 -16.64 7.97 7.21
CA ARG A 6 -15.19 7.66 7.15
C ARG A 6 -14.63 7.33 8.54
N ARG A 7 -15.00 8.12 9.55
CA ARG A 7 -14.62 7.89 10.95
C ARG A 7 -15.14 6.56 11.49
N ARG A 8 -16.40 6.20 11.18
CA ARG A 8 -16.97 4.91 11.59
C ARG A 8 -16.26 3.75 10.90
N PHE A 9 -15.91 3.89 9.61
CA PHE A 9 -15.12 2.90 8.88
C PHE A 9 -13.74 2.71 9.51
N LEU A 10 -12.99 3.78 9.78
CA LEU A 10 -11.67 3.70 10.41
C LEU A 10 -11.75 3.08 11.81
N ASN A 11 -12.74 3.46 12.62
CA ASN A 11 -12.95 2.84 13.93
C ASN A 11 -13.24 1.34 13.80
N HIS A 12 -14.08 0.92 12.85
CA HIS A 12 -14.35 -0.51 12.64
C HIS A 12 -13.13 -1.23 12.07
N ALA A 13 -12.38 -0.63 11.15
CA ALA A 13 -11.15 -1.18 10.59
C ALA A 13 -10.07 -1.35 11.67
N ALA A 14 -9.93 -0.38 12.58
CA ALA A 14 -9.02 -0.46 13.72
C ALA A 14 -9.43 -1.56 14.73
N LEU A 15 -10.73 -1.69 15.04
CA LEU A 15 -11.27 -2.76 15.88
C LEU A 15 -11.11 -4.16 15.24
N VAL A 16 -11.25 -4.25 13.92
CA VAL A 16 -11.04 -5.49 13.14
C VAL A 16 -9.55 -5.76 12.91
N GLY A 17 -8.68 -4.76 13.12
CA GLY A 17 -7.22 -4.83 13.02
C GLY A 17 -6.56 -5.86 13.95
N LEU A 18 -7.29 -6.36 14.94
CA LEU A 18 -6.85 -7.38 15.90
C LEU A 18 -6.83 -8.82 15.33
N GLY A 19 -7.13 -9.03 14.04
CA GLY A 19 -6.97 -10.33 13.38
C GLY A 19 -6.77 -10.23 11.87
N ALA A 20 -5.75 -10.91 11.32
CA ALA A 20 -5.44 -10.88 9.88
C ALA A 20 -6.55 -11.50 9.00
N ALA A 21 -7.33 -12.45 9.52
CA ALA A 21 -8.34 -13.19 8.76
C ALA A 21 -9.65 -12.42 8.51
N THR A 22 -9.98 -11.43 9.35
CA THR A 22 -11.23 -10.66 9.28
C THR A 22 -11.15 -9.44 8.35
N GLN A 23 -9.93 -8.97 8.04
CA GLN A 23 -9.68 -7.84 7.15
C GLN A 23 -10.02 -8.15 5.68
N LEU A 24 -9.66 -9.36 5.20
CA LEU A 24 -9.83 -9.75 3.80
C LEU A 24 -11.30 -9.91 3.39
N ASN A 25 -12.13 -10.47 4.28
CA ASN A 25 -13.57 -10.67 4.04
C ASN A 25 -14.38 -9.36 4.00
N THR A 26 -13.91 -8.31 4.66
CA THR A 26 -14.60 -7.01 4.70
C THR A 26 -14.25 -6.17 3.47
N LEU A 27 -12.98 -6.19 3.04
CA LEU A 27 -12.50 -5.49 1.84
C LEU A 27 -13.10 -6.08 0.54
N GLY A 28 -13.19 -7.41 0.43
CA GLY A 28 -13.80 -8.06 -0.74
C GLY A 28 -15.30 -7.74 -0.95
N LYS A 29 -16.04 -7.55 0.15
CA LYS A 29 -17.46 -7.16 0.12
C LYS A 29 -17.66 -5.68 -0.22
N LEU A 30 -16.68 -4.82 0.06
CA LEU A 30 -16.71 -3.39 -0.30
C LEU A 30 -16.35 -3.14 -1.76
N ALA A 31 -15.47 -3.97 -2.34
CA ALA A 31 -15.09 -3.85 -3.74
C ALA A 31 -16.24 -4.17 -4.73
N HIS A 32 -17.23 -4.95 -4.29
CA HIS A 32 -18.45 -5.23 -5.05
C HIS A 32 -19.56 -4.15 -4.90
N ALA A 33 -19.30 -3.06 -4.16
CA ALA A 33 -20.27 -1.99 -3.93
C ALA A 33 -20.03 -0.78 -4.86
N SER A 34 -19.94 -1.03 -6.17
CA SER A 34 -19.82 -0.01 -7.23
C SER A 34 -21.17 0.64 -7.54
N SER A 35 -21.72 1.40 -6.59
CA SER A 35 -22.86 2.31 -6.85
C SER A 35 -22.99 3.48 -5.88
N HIS A 36 -21.87 4.03 -5.40
CA HIS A 36 -21.89 5.28 -4.63
C HIS A 36 -21.33 6.42 -5.49
N GLY A 37 -22.14 7.45 -5.72
CA GLY A 37 -21.84 8.59 -6.61
C GLY A 37 -20.63 9.45 -6.24
N ASP A 38 -20.00 9.19 -5.09
CA ASP A 38 -18.77 9.85 -4.65
C ASP A 38 -17.58 8.89 -4.69
N TYR A 39 -16.54 9.26 -5.42
CA TYR A 39 -15.27 8.55 -5.47
C TYR A 39 -14.61 8.47 -4.08
N LYS A 40 -14.16 7.28 -3.69
CA LYS A 40 -13.44 7.02 -2.44
C LYS A 40 -12.14 6.30 -2.75
N ALA A 41 -11.03 6.86 -2.30
CA ALA A 41 -9.71 6.24 -2.37
C ALA A 41 -9.13 6.08 -0.97
N LEU A 42 -8.36 5.01 -0.78
CA LEU A 42 -7.47 4.83 0.36
C LEU A 42 -6.03 4.91 -0.17
N VAL A 43 -5.24 5.81 0.41
CA VAL A 43 -3.81 5.94 0.08
C VAL A 43 -3.00 5.39 1.25
N CYS A 44 -2.23 4.34 0.99
CA CYS A 44 -1.33 3.73 1.98
C CYS A 44 0.10 4.18 1.69
N ILE A 45 0.76 4.77 2.68
CA ILE A 45 2.15 5.23 2.57
C ILE A 45 3.01 4.34 3.48
N LEU A 46 3.96 3.61 2.88
CA LEU A 46 4.97 2.86 3.62
C LEU A 46 6.27 3.67 3.69
N LEU A 47 6.70 4.01 4.89
CA LEU A 47 7.97 4.69 5.15
C LEU A 47 9.07 3.65 5.44
N ALA A 48 9.60 3.02 4.38
CA ALA A 48 10.53 1.88 4.47
C ALA A 48 11.92 2.26 5.03
N GLY A 49 12.01 2.45 6.35
CA GLY A 49 13.25 2.77 7.08
C GLY A 49 13.50 4.26 7.32
N GLY A 50 12.62 5.13 6.83
CA GLY A 50 12.79 6.59 6.92
C GLY A 50 12.03 7.29 8.05
N ASN A 51 11.30 6.55 8.90
CA ASN A 51 10.51 7.14 9.98
C ASN A 51 10.88 6.58 11.34
N ASP A 52 11.38 7.45 12.20
CA ASP A 52 11.53 7.18 13.62
C ASP A 52 10.23 7.53 14.35
N SER A 53 9.38 6.53 14.55
CA SER A 53 8.05 6.73 15.16
C SER A 53 8.13 7.25 16.60
N PHE A 54 9.21 6.96 17.32
CA PHE A 54 9.41 7.46 18.69
C PHE A 54 9.67 8.97 18.72
N ASN A 55 10.32 9.52 17.68
CA ASN A 55 10.53 10.96 17.55
C ASN A 55 9.39 11.66 16.79
N MET A 56 8.49 10.91 16.11
CA MET A 56 7.28 11.45 15.48
C MET A 56 6.22 11.83 16.52
N LEU A 57 5.81 10.88 17.36
CA LEU A 57 4.76 11.06 18.38
C LEU A 57 5.35 10.80 19.76
N VAL A 58 5.59 11.87 20.51
CA VAL A 58 6.34 11.84 21.77
C VAL A 58 5.40 12.07 22.95
N PRO A 59 5.48 11.27 24.03
CA PRO A 59 4.81 11.62 25.29
C PRO A 59 5.30 12.96 25.82
N HIS A 60 4.40 13.82 26.27
CA HIS A 60 4.73 15.21 26.64
C HIS A 60 4.45 15.53 28.12
N ASP A 61 3.81 14.64 28.87
CA ASP A 61 3.77 14.72 30.33
C ASP A 61 5.13 14.36 30.94
N ALA A 62 5.40 14.93 32.12
CA ALA A 62 6.73 14.86 32.75
C ALA A 62 7.23 13.43 32.98
N GLY A 63 6.36 12.52 33.42
CA GLY A 63 6.73 11.13 33.72
C GLY A 63 7.11 10.36 32.45
N ARG A 64 6.19 10.25 31.48
CA ARG A 64 6.43 9.47 30.26
C ARG A 64 7.47 10.11 29.36
N TYR A 65 7.60 11.44 29.37
CA TYR A 65 8.71 12.10 28.68
C TYR A 65 10.06 11.73 29.30
N ALA A 66 10.18 11.67 30.63
CA ALA A 66 11.42 11.25 31.27
C ALA A 66 11.79 9.82 30.91
N ASP A 67 10.82 8.90 30.85
CA ASP A 67 11.03 7.53 30.36
C ASP A 67 11.50 7.53 28.90
N TYR A 68 10.80 8.26 28.01
CA TYR A 68 11.20 8.44 26.62
C TYR A 68 12.64 8.96 26.51
N ALA A 69 12.99 10.02 27.23
CA ALA A 69 14.32 10.62 27.19
C ALA A 69 15.40 9.64 27.68
N SER A 70 15.11 8.87 28.73
CA SER A 70 16.00 7.83 29.25
C SER A 70 16.25 6.71 28.24
N PHE A 71 15.19 6.20 27.61
CA PHE A 71 15.31 5.14 26.60
C PHE A 71 15.98 5.59 25.31
N ARG A 72 15.83 6.87 24.96
CA ARG A 72 16.33 7.45 23.69
C ARG A 72 17.73 8.05 23.82
N ALA A 73 18.16 8.37 25.03
CA ALA A 73 19.44 9.01 25.32
C ALA A 73 19.69 10.21 24.39
N ASP A 74 20.81 10.22 23.66
CA ASP A 74 21.22 11.32 22.78
C ASP A 74 20.28 11.56 21.58
N LEU A 75 19.35 10.63 21.31
CA LEU A 75 18.35 10.75 20.24
C LEU A 75 17.03 11.38 20.73
N ALA A 76 16.92 11.70 22.02
CA ALA A 76 15.74 12.33 22.60
C ALA A 76 15.62 13.79 22.13
N LEU A 77 14.41 14.19 21.72
CA LEU A 77 14.12 15.58 21.39
C LEU A 77 13.91 16.40 22.67
N PRO A 78 14.48 17.62 22.78
CA PRO A 78 14.24 18.48 23.94
C PRO A 78 12.75 18.77 24.13
N HIS A 79 12.27 18.65 25.37
CA HIS A 79 10.85 18.82 25.72
C HIS A 79 10.28 20.15 25.20
N ALA A 80 11.05 21.22 25.30
CA ALA A 80 10.66 22.57 24.89
C ALA A 80 10.54 22.75 23.36
N ASP A 81 11.17 21.90 22.56
CA ASP A 81 11.15 21.97 21.10
C ASP A 81 9.96 21.20 20.49
N LEU A 82 9.33 20.34 21.29
CA LEU A 82 8.20 19.53 20.85
C LEU A 82 6.95 20.39 20.63
N LEU A 83 6.13 20.01 19.66
CA LEU A 83 4.88 20.71 19.33
C LEU A 83 3.69 20.01 20.03
N PRO A 84 3.10 20.58 21.10
CA PRO A 84 2.01 19.91 21.82
C PRO A 84 0.79 19.68 20.93
N LEU A 85 0.16 18.50 21.08
CA LEU A 85 -1.07 18.14 20.39
C LEU A 85 -2.30 18.46 21.24
N ALA A 86 -3.38 18.91 20.61
CA ALA A 86 -4.67 19.13 21.26
C ALA A 86 -5.44 17.82 21.50
N TYR A 87 -4.82 16.86 22.18
CA TYR A 87 -5.41 15.55 22.47
C TYR A 87 -6.23 15.59 23.77
N THR A 88 -7.52 15.22 23.67
CA THR A 88 -8.45 15.17 24.82
C THR A 88 -8.88 13.74 25.16
N GLY A 89 -7.96 12.77 25.01
CA GLY A 89 -8.27 11.36 25.20
C GLY A 89 -8.51 10.95 26.66
N PRO A 90 -8.94 9.70 26.89
CA PRO A 90 -9.53 9.24 28.15
C PRO A 90 -8.59 9.22 29.36
N ALA A 91 -7.27 9.31 29.16
CA ALA A 91 -6.26 9.06 30.18
C ALA A 91 -5.47 10.32 30.60
N ALA A 92 -5.90 11.53 30.23
CA ALA A 92 -5.18 12.78 30.46
C ALA A 92 -3.72 12.76 29.96
N GLU A 93 -3.44 11.89 28.99
CA GLU A 93 -2.13 11.74 28.36
C GLU A 93 -1.83 12.98 27.50
N ALA A 94 -0.67 13.59 27.71
CA ALA A 94 -0.19 14.65 26.83
C ALA A 94 0.73 14.03 25.77
N TYR A 95 0.53 14.39 24.51
CA TYR A 95 1.41 14.04 23.41
C TYR A 95 1.86 15.29 22.69
N ALA A 96 3.03 15.19 22.06
CA ALA A 96 3.57 16.22 21.21
C ALA A 96 4.17 15.61 19.95
N MET A 97 4.27 16.43 18.92
CA MET A 97 4.79 16.09 17.61
C MET A 97 6.22 16.60 17.47
N HIS A 98 7.03 15.93 16.64
CA HIS A 98 8.33 16.43 16.18
C HIS A 98 8.25 17.90 15.71
N PRO A 99 9.25 18.77 16.02
CA PRO A 99 9.26 20.18 15.59
C PRO A 99 9.11 20.39 14.09
N GLY A 100 9.73 19.52 13.29
CA GLY A 100 9.60 19.51 11.82
C GLY A 100 8.23 19.10 11.25
N MET A 101 7.26 18.73 12.09
CA MET A 101 5.98 18.14 11.65
C MET A 101 4.76 19.03 11.97
N GLY A 102 4.94 20.36 11.95
CA GLY A 102 3.86 21.33 12.21
C GLY A 102 2.61 21.16 11.34
N ALA A 103 2.77 20.75 10.08
CA ALA A 103 1.63 20.45 9.20
C ALA A 103 0.82 19.22 9.67
N VAL A 104 1.50 18.17 10.15
CA VAL A 104 0.85 16.96 10.67
C VAL A 104 0.15 17.24 12.00
N ARG A 105 0.79 18.05 12.87
CA ARG A 105 0.16 18.57 14.09
C ARG A 105 -1.11 19.36 13.77
N THR A 106 -1.08 20.21 12.74
CA THR A 106 -2.26 20.98 12.30
C THR A 106 -3.41 20.06 11.87
N LEU A 107 -3.14 19.00 11.10
CA LEU A 107 -4.16 18.02 10.71
C LEU A 107 -4.78 17.30 11.91
N PHE A 108 -3.96 16.98 12.92
CA PHE A 108 -4.46 16.36 14.15
C PHE A 108 -5.37 17.32 14.91
N ASP A 109 -4.91 18.56 15.14
CA ASP A 109 -5.66 19.57 15.89
C ASP A 109 -6.98 19.96 15.19
N GLN A 110 -7.04 19.83 13.86
CA GLN A 110 -8.26 20.02 13.05
C GLN A 110 -9.21 18.81 13.05
N GLY A 111 -8.78 17.66 13.61
CA GLY A 111 -9.58 16.43 13.65
C GLY A 111 -9.57 15.61 12.36
N ASP A 112 -8.65 15.93 11.44
CA ASP A 112 -8.47 15.28 10.14
C ASP A 112 -7.41 14.16 10.16
N LEU A 113 -6.65 14.03 11.25
CA LEU A 113 -5.67 12.98 11.48
C LEU A 113 -5.92 12.26 12.81
N ALA A 114 -5.71 10.95 12.81
CA ALA A 114 -5.71 10.12 14.02
C ALA A 114 -4.46 9.24 14.04
N PHE A 115 -3.92 9.04 15.25
CA PHE A 115 -2.85 8.09 15.50
C PHE A 115 -3.40 6.77 16.02
N ILE A 116 -2.78 5.66 15.59
CA ILE A 116 -2.96 4.36 16.21
C ILE A 116 -1.57 3.95 16.70
N ALA A 117 -1.37 4.02 18.01
CA ALA A 117 -0.11 3.65 18.66
C ALA A 117 -0.09 2.16 19.02
N ASN A 118 1.09 1.65 19.38
CA ASN A 118 1.29 0.25 19.81
C ASN A 118 0.84 -0.78 18.76
N VAL A 119 1.08 -0.46 17.49
CA VAL A 119 0.75 -1.35 16.37
C VAL A 119 2.02 -2.07 15.91
N GLY A 120 1.91 -3.37 15.73
CA GLY A 120 2.98 -4.21 15.20
C GLY A 120 2.41 -5.49 14.63
N THR A 121 3.27 -6.30 14.02
CA THR A 121 2.89 -7.62 13.54
C THR A 121 2.88 -8.60 14.70
N LEU A 122 1.78 -9.32 14.88
CA LEU A 122 1.59 -10.31 15.95
C LEU A 122 1.07 -11.61 15.36
N ALA A 123 1.72 -12.72 15.69
CA ALA A 123 1.23 -14.06 15.35
C ALA A 123 0.16 -14.50 16.35
N ASP A 124 0.48 -14.44 17.64
CA ASP A 124 -0.43 -14.70 18.76
C ASP A 124 -0.33 -13.54 19.79
N PRO A 125 -1.36 -13.29 20.62
CA PRO A 125 -1.25 -12.39 21.77
C PRO A 125 -0.06 -12.76 22.65
N THR A 126 0.83 -11.80 22.89
CA THR A 126 2.15 -12.03 23.52
C THR A 126 2.40 -11.00 24.61
N ASP A 127 3.04 -11.44 25.69
CA ASP A 127 3.63 -10.57 26.71
C ASP A 127 5.15 -10.83 26.82
N LYS A 128 5.84 -10.03 27.66
CA LYS A 128 7.28 -10.13 27.85
C LYS A 128 7.70 -11.51 28.38
N THR A 129 6.98 -12.06 29.33
CA THR A 129 7.31 -13.34 29.95
C THR A 129 7.15 -14.50 28.96
N ALA A 130 6.09 -14.50 28.15
CA ALA A 130 5.86 -15.49 27.11
C ALA A 130 6.92 -15.40 26.00
N TYR A 131 7.35 -14.18 25.65
CA TYR A 131 8.48 -13.95 24.75
C TYR A 131 9.78 -14.52 25.32
N GLU A 132 10.15 -14.16 26.55
CA GLU A 132 11.40 -14.60 27.20
C GLU A 132 11.44 -16.12 27.39
N ASN A 133 10.32 -16.73 27.76
CA ASN A 133 10.20 -18.17 27.98
C ASN A 133 9.92 -18.96 26.68
N SER A 134 9.78 -18.29 25.53
CA SER A 134 9.47 -18.92 24.23
C SER A 134 8.21 -19.80 24.24
N THR A 135 7.16 -19.37 24.94
CA THR A 135 5.92 -20.16 25.11
C THR A 135 4.81 -19.80 24.14
N VAL A 136 5.05 -18.85 23.23
CA VAL A 136 4.07 -18.33 22.28
C VAL A 136 4.67 -18.26 20.88
N ARG A 137 3.84 -18.40 19.82
CA ARG A 137 4.32 -18.19 18.46
C ARG A 137 4.58 -16.71 18.22
N LEU A 138 5.74 -16.43 17.65
CA LEU A 138 6.18 -15.08 17.32
C LEU A 138 6.20 -14.91 15.79
N PRO A 139 6.13 -13.66 15.29
CA PRO A 139 6.41 -13.38 13.89
C PRO A 139 7.77 -13.91 13.45
N LEU A 140 7.85 -14.40 12.22
CA LEU A 140 9.09 -14.87 11.64
C LEU A 140 10.06 -13.70 11.40
N GLY A 141 11.32 -13.82 11.83
CA GLY A 141 12.30 -12.75 11.62
C GLY A 141 11.98 -11.50 12.44
N LEU A 142 11.60 -11.67 13.71
CA LEU A 142 11.47 -10.53 14.63
C LEU A 142 12.74 -9.67 14.57
N PHE A 143 12.58 -8.34 14.62
CA PHE A 143 13.64 -7.33 14.42
C PHE A 143 14.21 -7.20 12.99
N SER A 144 13.80 -8.03 12.03
CA SER A 144 14.17 -7.84 10.62
C SER A 144 13.21 -6.88 9.92
N HIS A 145 13.74 -5.76 9.43
CA HIS A 145 12.95 -4.76 8.69
C HIS A 145 12.29 -5.35 7.44
N SER A 146 13.01 -6.15 6.65
CA SER A 146 12.49 -6.75 5.42
C SER A 146 11.37 -7.74 5.72
N ASP A 147 11.51 -8.53 6.79
CA ASP A 147 10.49 -9.48 7.20
C ASP A 147 9.24 -8.74 7.70
N GLN A 148 9.38 -7.73 8.56
CA GLN A 148 8.23 -6.96 9.03
C GLN A 148 7.51 -6.23 7.89
N ILE A 149 8.24 -5.65 6.92
CA ILE A 149 7.63 -5.07 5.71
C ILE A 149 6.83 -6.13 4.95
N ALA A 150 7.40 -7.32 4.75
CA ALA A 150 6.69 -8.40 4.06
C ALA A 150 5.42 -8.81 4.83
N GLN A 151 5.48 -8.93 6.15
CA GLN A 151 4.32 -9.27 6.99
C GLN A 151 3.21 -8.23 6.90
N TRP A 152 3.53 -6.93 6.80
CA TRP A 152 2.55 -5.88 6.54
C TRP A 152 1.91 -6.00 5.15
N GLN A 153 2.69 -6.38 4.13
CA GLN A 153 2.20 -6.55 2.77
C GLN A 153 1.39 -7.85 2.58
N THR A 154 1.69 -8.89 3.35
CA THR A 154 1.03 -10.20 3.28
C THR A 154 -0.07 -10.39 4.30
N SER A 155 -0.08 -9.61 5.39
CA SER A 155 -0.86 -9.88 6.61
C SER A 155 -0.64 -11.29 7.18
N VAL A 156 0.52 -11.89 6.94
CA VAL A 156 0.89 -13.21 7.47
C VAL A 156 2.21 -13.07 8.22
N PRO A 157 2.16 -13.00 9.56
CA PRO A 157 3.33 -12.69 10.39
C PRO A 157 4.27 -13.87 10.61
N ASP A 158 3.76 -15.10 10.56
CA ASP A 158 4.43 -16.32 11.07
C ASP A 158 5.11 -17.18 9.99
N ARG A 159 4.94 -16.85 8.70
CA ARG A 159 5.53 -17.60 7.58
C ARG A 159 5.72 -16.73 6.34
N ARG A 160 6.63 -17.17 5.47
CA ARG A 160 6.85 -16.54 4.16
C ARG A 160 5.80 -17.02 3.16
N ILE A 161 5.10 -16.08 2.54
CA ILE A 161 4.19 -16.36 1.42
C ILE A 161 4.47 -15.40 0.27
N ALA A 162 4.17 -15.83 -0.95
CA ALA A 162 4.40 -15.06 -2.18
C ALA A 162 3.18 -14.23 -2.63
N THR A 163 2.14 -14.15 -1.80
CA THR A 163 0.92 -13.38 -2.12
C THR A 163 0.66 -12.28 -1.10
N GLY A 164 0.36 -11.09 -1.60
CA GLY A 164 0.05 -9.90 -0.80
C GLY A 164 -1.45 -9.66 -0.65
N VAL A 165 -1.80 -8.74 0.25
CA VAL A 165 -3.19 -8.39 0.56
C VAL A 165 -3.93 -7.86 -0.68
N ALA A 166 -3.34 -6.91 -1.41
CA ALA A 166 -3.98 -6.36 -2.61
C ALA A 166 -4.07 -7.38 -3.75
N GLY A 167 -3.09 -8.27 -3.86
CA GLY A 167 -3.15 -9.39 -4.80
C GLY A 167 -4.31 -10.33 -4.52
N ARG A 168 -4.47 -10.77 -3.26
CA ARG A 168 -5.59 -11.63 -2.85
C ARG A 168 -6.94 -10.92 -2.95
N ILE A 169 -7.00 -9.61 -2.72
CA ILE A 169 -8.21 -8.81 -3.00
C ILE A 169 -8.52 -8.84 -4.50
N GLY A 170 -7.51 -8.68 -5.35
CA GLY A 170 -7.64 -8.81 -6.80
C GLY A 170 -8.19 -10.18 -7.22
N ASP A 171 -7.66 -11.27 -6.66
CA ASP A 171 -8.17 -12.63 -6.90
C ASP A 171 -9.66 -12.77 -6.53
N ILE A 172 -10.09 -12.16 -5.42
CA ILE A 172 -11.50 -12.19 -4.98
C ILE A 172 -12.40 -11.36 -5.90
N ILE A 173 -11.94 -10.19 -6.37
CA ILE A 173 -12.74 -9.28 -7.21
C ILE A 173 -12.85 -9.79 -8.64
N ALA A 174 -11.74 -10.29 -9.22
CA ALA A 174 -11.73 -10.77 -10.59
C ALA A 174 -12.62 -12.02 -10.78
N GLY A 175 -12.86 -12.79 -9.71
CA GLY A 175 -13.62 -14.04 -9.78
C GLY A 175 -12.96 -15.00 -10.77
N THR A 176 -13.73 -15.51 -11.74
CA THR A 176 -13.24 -16.39 -12.83
C THR A 176 -13.14 -15.69 -14.19
N ALA A 177 -13.46 -14.40 -14.29
CA ALA A 177 -13.47 -13.68 -15.56
C ALA A 177 -12.18 -12.86 -15.70
N PRO A 178 -11.34 -13.11 -16.71
CA PRO A 178 -10.15 -12.29 -16.92
C PRO A 178 -10.56 -10.86 -17.30
N ALA A 179 -10.15 -9.89 -16.48
CA ALA A 179 -10.20 -8.49 -16.85
C ALA A 179 -9.07 -8.19 -17.86
N PRO A 180 -9.30 -7.32 -18.86
CA PRO A 180 -8.29 -7.02 -19.89
C PRO A 180 -7.07 -6.25 -19.34
N VAL A 181 -7.18 -5.66 -18.14
CA VAL A 181 -6.07 -5.12 -17.37
C VAL A 181 -6.19 -5.62 -15.93
N ALA A 182 -5.06 -5.97 -15.31
CA ALA A 182 -5.04 -6.34 -13.90
C ALA A 182 -5.61 -5.22 -13.02
N LEU A 183 -6.37 -5.60 -12.00
CA LEU A 183 -6.94 -4.66 -11.02
C LEU A 183 -5.87 -3.90 -10.23
N ASN A 184 -4.66 -4.46 -10.14
CA ASN A 184 -3.52 -3.85 -9.46
C ASN A 184 -2.56 -3.30 -10.50
N VAL A 185 -2.32 -1.99 -10.46
CA VAL A 185 -1.32 -1.32 -11.29
C VAL A 185 -0.15 -0.86 -10.42
N SER A 186 1.08 -1.09 -10.88
CA SER A 186 2.32 -0.63 -10.24
C SER A 186 3.07 0.31 -11.15
N THR A 187 3.65 1.36 -10.59
CA THR A 187 4.60 2.24 -11.31
C THR A 187 6.06 1.94 -10.96
N ALA A 188 6.31 0.91 -10.16
CA ALA A 188 7.63 0.59 -9.59
C ALA A 188 7.97 -0.91 -9.72
N GLY A 189 7.45 -1.57 -10.76
CA GLY A 189 7.68 -3.00 -10.97
C GLY A 189 6.79 -3.92 -10.15
N THR A 190 7.05 -5.22 -10.26
CA THR A 190 6.37 -6.27 -9.49
C THR A 190 6.69 -6.16 -8.01
N ASN A 191 5.68 -6.32 -7.16
CA ASN A 191 5.82 -6.25 -5.71
C ASN A 191 4.91 -7.26 -5.01
N LEU A 192 5.32 -7.65 -3.80
CA LEU A 192 4.62 -8.67 -3.01
C LEU A 192 3.20 -8.24 -2.65
N PHE A 193 2.99 -6.97 -2.24
CA PHE A 193 1.67 -6.45 -1.86
C PHE A 193 0.58 -6.69 -2.91
N GLN A 194 0.91 -6.49 -4.20
CA GLN A 194 -0.03 -6.60 -5.31
C GLN A 194 -0.07 -7.98 -5.99
N THR A 195 0.80 -8.92 -5.58
CA THR A 195 0.87 -10.26 -6.16
C THR A 195 -0.21 -11.18 -5.57
N GLY A 196 -1.10 -11.69 -6.41
CA GLY A 196 -2.13 -12.69 -6.09
C GLY A 196 -1.73 -14.10 -6.50
N ALA A 197 -2.59 -15.07 -6.24
CA ALA A 197 -2.44 -16.45 -6.69
C ALA A 197 -2.76 -16.60 -8.19
N THR A 198 -3.67 -15.79 -8.73
CA THR A 198 -4.08 -15.81 -10.14
C THR A 198 -3.86 -14.46 -10.80
N VAL A 199 -4.18 -13.37 -10.10
CA VAL A 199 -3.95 -12.00 -10.56
C VAL A 199 -2.51 -11.58 -10.25
N THR A 200 -1.76 -11.23 -11.28
CA THR A 200 -0.49 -10.50 -11.15
C THR A 200 -0.72 -9.02 -11.42
N ASN A 201 0.05 -8.14 -10.77
CA ASN A 201 -0.03 -6.72 -11.04
C ASN A 201 0.38 -6.38 -12.48
N TYR A 202 -0.23 -5.35 -13.04
CA TYR A 202 0.21 -4.74 -14.29
C TYR A 202 1.22 -3.63 -13.95
N SER A 203 2.44 -3.71 -14.49
CA SER A 203 3.46 -2.70 -14.22
C SER A 203 3.59 -1.75 -15.38
N ILE A 204 3.59 -0.46 -15.07
CA ILE A 204 3.90 0.65 -15.97
C ILE A 204 5.16 1.36 -15.49
N ASP A 205 5.79 2.12 -16.37
CA ASP A 205 6.85 3.04 -15.99
C ASP A 205 6.23 4.27 -15.30
N ALA A 206 6.89 4.77 -14.25
CA ALA A 206 6.38 5.92 -13.51
C ALA A 206 6.40 7.22 -14.33
N GLN A 207 7.31 7.33 -15.29
CA GLN A 207 7.53 8.51 -16.12
C GLN A 207 6.87 8.33 -17.49
N ASP A 208 7.20 7.23 -18.16
CA ASP A 208 6.79 6.98 -19.55
C ASP A 208 5.43 6.25 -19.65
N GLY A 209 4.85 5.82 -18.52
CA GLY A 209 3.58 5.11 -18.49
C GLY A 209 3.65 3.73 -19.15
N VAL A 210 2.75 3.48 -20.10
CA VAL A 210 2.68 2.18 -20.79
C VAL A 210 3.82 2.05 -21.78
N ARG A 211 4.64 1.02 -21.59
CA ARG A 211 5.67 0.64 -22.56
C ARG A 211 5.17 -0.45 -23.48
N LEU A 212 4.94 -0.09 -24.74
CA LEU A 212 4.60 -1.05 -25.81
C LEU A 212 5.84 -1.58 -26.51
N VAL A 213 5.66 -2.62 -27.33
CA VAL A 213 6.69 -3.13 -28.22
C VAL A 213 6.99 -2.05 -29.27
N PRO A 214 8.25 -1.58 -29.41
CA PRO A 214 8.60 -0.58 -30.40
C PRO A 214 8.21 -1.03 -31.82
N GLY A 215 7.54 -0.16 -32.56
CA GLY A 215 7.10 -0.47 -33.92
C GLY A 215 5.85 -1.34 -34.02
N TYR A 216 5.21 -1.72 -32.90
CA TYR A 216 3.94 -2.44 -32.91
C TYR A 216 2.76 -1.48 -33.04
N ASP A 217 1.82 -1.77 -33.93
CA ASP A 217 0.56 -1.02 -34.14
C ASP A 217 0.79 0.48 -34.44
N THR A 218 1.84 0.81 -35.18
CA THR A 218 2.20 2.19 -35.54
C THR A 218 1.56 2.66 -36.86
N SER A 219 1.01 1.75 -37.66
CA SER A 219 0.36 2.05 -38.94
C SER A 219 -0.57 0.91 -39.37
N THR A 220 -1.45 1.17 -40.32
CA THR A 220 -2.44 0.20 -40.83
C THR A 220 -1.85 -1.00 -41.59
N GLU A 221 -0.64 -0.89 -42.13
CA GLU A 221 0.06 -1.97 -42.83
C GLU A 221 1.41 -2.24 -42.15
N ASN A 222 1.36 -2.94 -41.02
CA ASN A 222 2.52 -3.16 -40.19
C ASN A 222 2.98 -4.62 -40.23
N VAL A 223 3.85 -4.93 -41.21
CA VAL A 223 4.47 -6.25 -41.39
C VAL A 223 5.12 -6.79 -40.11
N PHE A 224 5.66 -5.90 -39.27
CA PHE A 224 6.24 -6.29 -38.00
C PHE A 224 5.17 -6.77 -37.01
N THR A 225 4.06 -6.04 -36.88
CA THR A 225 2.91 -6.47 -36.07
C THR A 225 2.36 -7.80 -36.57
N ASP A 226 2.11 -7.94 -37.87
CA ASP A 226 1.56 -9.18 -38.45
C ASP A 226 2.48 -10.38 -38.20
N GLY A 227 3.79 -10.19 -38.40
CA GLY A 227 4.80 -11.22 -38.16
C GLY A 227 4.90 -11.63 -36.69
N LEU A 228 4.90 -10.65 -35.77
CA LEU A 228 4.91 -10.93 -34.32
C LEU A 228 3.63 -11.63 -33.89
N ASP A 229 2.49 -11.20 -34.40
CA ASP A 229 1.19 -11.79 -34.11
C ASP A 229 1.09 -13.24 -34.56
N ALA A 230 1.57 -13.53 -35.77
CA ALA A 230 1.66 -14.88 -36.30
C ALA A 230 2.62 -15.76 -35.45
N LEU A 231 3.75 -15.20 -35.02
CA LEU A 231 4.70 -15.91 -34.15
C LEU A 231 4.08 -16.26 -32.80
N LEU A 232 3.34 -15.35 -32.19
CA LEU A 232 2.69 -15.55 -30.89
C LEU A 232 1.44 -16.44 -30.98
N ALA A 233 0.76 -16.46 -32.11
CA ALA A 233 -0.42 -17.29 -32.36
C ALA A 233 -0.07 -18.75 -32.71
N ASN A 234 1.20 -19.06 -32.96
CA ASN A 234 1.62 -20.40 -33.36
C ASN A 234 1.35 -21.45 -32.25
N ALA A 235 0.97 -22.65 -32.66
CA ALA A 235 0.70 -23.76 -31.76
C ALA A 235 2.01 -24.42 -31.30
N TYR A 236 2.48 -24.04 -30.10
CA TYR A 236 3.68 -24.63 -29.51
C TYR A 236 3.35 -25.88 -28.66
N ALA A 237 3.97 -27.01 -29.01
CA ALA A 237 3.91 -28.23 -28.20
C ALA A 237 4.65 -28.06 -26.87
N ASP A 238 5.81 -27.40 -26.89
CA ASP A 238 6.64 -27.12 -25.72
C ASP A 238 5.91 -26.20 -24.71
N PRO A 239 5.74 -26.63 -23.44
CA PRO A 239 5.04 -25.84 -22.43
C PRO A 239 5.66 -24.48 -22.15
N PHE A 240 6.98 -24.36 -22.22
CA PHE A 240 7.67 -23.09 -21.97
C PHE A 240 7.36 -22.09 -23.08
N ARG A 241 7.54 -22.46 -24.36
CA ARG A 241 7.22 -21.62 -25.51
C ARG A 241 5.74 -21.22 -25.54
N ARG A 242 4.83 -22.16 -25.27
CA ARG A 242 3.40 -21.87 -25.17
C ARG A 242 3.09 -20.85 -24.08
N THR A 243 3.68 -21.02 -22.89
CA THR A 243 3.49 -20.09 -21.76
C THR A 243 4.08 -18.72 -22.08
N TYR A 244 5.28 -18.68 -22.65
CA TYR A 244 5.94 -17.44 -23.07
C TYR A 244 5.11 -16.67 -24.09
N ALA A 245 4.67 -17.35 -25.17
CA ALA A 245 3.84 -16.73 -26.20
C ALA A 245 2.52 -16.17 -25.63
N GLY A 246 1.84 -16.95 -24.78
CA GLY A 246 0.62 -16.50 -24.11
C GLY A 246 0.84 -15.30 -23.17
N LYS A 247 1.93 -15.31 -22.38
CA LYS A 247 2.29 -14.19 -21.50
C LYS A 247 2.66 -12.93 -22.29
N PHE A 248 3.39 -13.09 -23.39
CA PHE A 248 3.80 -11.99 -24.25
C PHE A 248 2.58 -11.35 -24.95
N ARG A 249 1.70 -12.17 -25.55
CA ARG A 249 0.44 -11.69 -26.14
C ARG A 249 -0.40 -10.94 -25.11
N GLY A 250 -0.61 -11.53 -23.94
CA GLY A 250 -1.38 -10.89 -22.87
C GLY A 250 -0.77 -9.55 -22.40
N ALA A 251 0.56 -9.40 -22.43
CA ALA A 251 1.22 -8.14 -22.12
C ALA A 251 0.97 -7.05 -23.19
N ILE A 252 0.98 -7.42 -24.48
CA ILE A 252 0.61 -6.52 -25.58
C ILE A 252 -0.84 -6.06 -25.40
N ASP A 253 -1.77 -7.00 -25.27
CA ASP A 253 -3.21 -6.71 -25.19
C ASP A 253 -3.56 -5.82 -23.99
N SER A 254 -2.95 -6.11 -22.82
CA SER A 254 -3.10 -5.29 -21.60
C SER A 254 -2.54 -3.88 -21.81
N GLY A 255 -1.40 -3.77 -22.49
CA GLY A 255 -0.77 -2.49 -22.80
C GLY A 255 -1.61 -1.63 -23.73
N LEU A 256 -2.11 -2.19 -24.82
CA LEU A 256 -2.99 -1.47 -25.74
C LEU A 256 -4.26 -0.99 -25.03
N THR A 257 -4.89 -1.86 -24.25
CA THR A 257 -6.09 -1.53 -23.48
C THR A 257 -5.83 -0.40 -22.48
N PHE A 258 -4.75 -0.49 -21.70
CA PHE A 258 -4.42 0.53 -20.70
C PHE A 258 -4.02 1.84 -21.35
N LYS A 259 -3.24 1.80 -22.45
CA LYS A 259 -2.84 3.00 -23.19
C LYS A 259 -4.07 3.73 -23.75
N ALA A 260 -4.99 3.02 -24.39
CA ALA A 260 -6.22 3.63 -24.90
C ALA A 260 -7.04 4.30 -23.79
N ALA A 261 -7.14 3.65 -22.62
CA ALA A 261 -7.82 4.24 -21.45
C ALA A 261 -7.09 5.48 -20.91
N LEU A 262 -5.74 5.47 -20.89
CA LEU A 262 -4.93 6.59 -20.42
C LEU A 262 -4.99 7.79 -21.38
N ASP A 263 -4.93 7.54 -22.70
CA ASP A 263 -5.03 8.57 -23.73
C ASP A 263 -6.42 9.25 -23.72
N ALA A 264 -7.47 8.50 -23.39
CA ALA A 264 -8.82 9.02 -23.22
C ALA A 264 -9.06 9.72 -21.87
N ALA A 265 -8.13 9.62 -20.91
CA ALA A 265 -8.32 10.15 -19.56
C ALA A 265 -8.19 11.69 -19.54
N PRO A 266 -9.06 12.41 -18.80
CA PRO A 266 -9.01 13.86 -18.72
C PRO A 266 -7.68 14.36 -18.15
N THR A 267 -7.22 15.53 -18.57
CA THR A 267 -6.00 16.16 -18.04
C THR A 267 -6.13 16.42 -16.54
N LEU A 268 -5.15 15.96 -15.75
CA LEU A 268 -5.10 16.26 -14.32
C LEU A 268 -4.88 17.77 -14.13
N SER A 269 -5.85 18.43 -13.50
CA SER A 269 -5.77 19.86 -13.15
C SER A 269 -5.25 20.10 -11.72
N THR A 270 -4.78 19.05 -11.04
CA THR A 270 -4.30 19.13 -9.65
C THR A 270 -3.07 20.04 -9.57
N VAL A 271 -3.19 21.10 -8.76
CA VAL A 271 -2.08 22.01 -8.47
C VAL A 271 -1.21 21.41 -7.38
N PHE A 272 0.06 21.12 -7.69
CA PHE A 272 1.05 20.70 -6.71
C PHE A 272 1.77 21.92 -6.12
N GLY A 273 2.00 21.94 -4.81
CA GLY A 273 2.75 23.01 -4.15
C GLY A 273 4.20 23.13 -4.66
N ALA A 274 4.86 24.25 -4.40
CA ALA A 274 6.22 24.50 -4.91
C ALA A 274 7.33 23.68 -4.19
N GLY A 275 7.02 23.01 -3.08
CA GLY A 275 7.99 22.25 -2.30
C GLY A 275 8.48 20.97 -3.01
N LEU A 276 9.64 20.48 -2.59
CA LEU A 276 10.27 19.27 -3.13
C LEU A 276 9.33 18.06 -3.12
N TRP A 277 8.61 17.84 -2.02
CA TRP A 277 7.70 16.71 -1.88
C TRP A 277 6.48 16.78 -2.80
N PRO A 278 5.69 17.87 -2.83
CA PRO A 278 4.64 18.03 -3.83
C PRO A 278 5.14 17.92 -5.28
N GLN A 279 6.32 18.46 -5.61
CA GLN A 279 6.89 18.32 -6.95
C GLN A 279 7.36 16.89 -7.26
N ALA A 280 7.82 16.13 -6.27
CA ALA A 280 8.10 14.70 -6.44
C ALA A 280 6.81 13.90 -6.71
N LEU A 281 5.70 14.27 -6.07
CA LEU A 281 4.37 13.66 -6.31
C LEU A 281 3.76 14.03 -7.67
N ARG A 282 4.19 15.15 -8.27
CA ARG A 282 3.74 15.58 -9.60
C ARG A 282 4.13 14.63 -10.73
N ARG A 283 5.10 13.73 -10.53
CA ARG A 283 5.80 12.94 -11.57
C ARG A 283 4.96 11.94 -12.39
N SER A 284 3.63 12.02 -12.40
CA SER A 284 2.81 11.29 -13.37
C SER A 284 2.11 12.30 -14.30
N ARG A 285 2.51 12.27 -15.59
CA ARG A 285 2.18 13.17 -16.72
C ARG A 285 3.30 14.14 -17.08
N ALA A 286 4.26 13.64 -17.85
CA ALA A 286 4.75 14.36 -19.02
C ALA A 286 4.24 13.60 -20.25
#